data_AF-A0A822CRF1-F1
#
_entry.id   AF-A0A822CRF1-F1
#
_cell.length_a   1.000
_cell.length_b   1.000
_cell.length_c   1.000
_cell.angle_alpha   90.00
_cell.angle_beta   90.00
_cell.angle_gamma   90.00
#
_symmetry.space_group_name_H-M   'P 1'
#
loop_
_entity.id
_entity.type
_entity.pdbx_description
1 polymer ?
#
loop_
_entity_poly.entity_id
_entity_poly.type
_entity_poly.pdbx_seq_one_letter_code
_entity_poly.pdbx_strand_id
1 'polypeptide(L)'
;CGAFLPQQPTLSDMTDYELNFSLKIEEMLSRISDPAYRCLVVEIFELINVLLKRNPELRFTQTLDADYLISEAVKLYQQQTNSIDPFKDFYHLPMQLVDGSTGYMVRVLSTIYLMQIRKKLIILV
;
A
#
# COMPACT_ATOMS: atom_id res chain seq x y z
N CYS A 1 12.77 8.59 2.77
CA CYS A 1 12.63 8.36 4.22
C CYS A 1 11.94 7.02 4.38
N GLY A 2 12.61 5.95 4.77
CA GLY A 2 11.99 4.62 4.86
C GLY A 2 11.95 4.17 6.31
N ALA A 3 10.76 4.16 6.92
CA ALA A 3 10.58 3.50 8.20
C ALA A 3 10.26 2.02 7.92
N PHE A 4 11.13 1.12 8.37
CA PHE A 4 10.93 -0.33 8.24
C PHE A 4 10.28 -0.87 9.51
N LEU A 5 9.11 -1.48 9.36
CA LEU A 5 8.46 -2.23 10.44
C LEU A 5 8.82 -3.72 10.29
N PRO A 6 9.68 -4.27 11.16
CA PRO A 6 10.04 -5.68 11.07
C PRO A 6 8.84 -6.55 11.45
N GLN A 7 8.74 -7.75 10.87
CA GLN A 7 7.68 -8.70 11.21
C GLN A 7 7.77 -9.16 12.67
N GLN A 8 8.99 -9.34 13.18
CA GLN A 8 9.27 -9.66 14.57
C GLN A 8 10.07 -8.51 15.20
N PRO A 9 9.75 -8.08 16.43
CA PRO A 9 8.79 -8.68 17.35
C PRO A 9 7.33 -8.22 17.13
N THR A 10 7.02 -7.46 16.07
CA THR A 10 5.68 -6.88 15.87
C THR A 10 4.55 -7.92 15.96
N LEU A 11 4.74 -9.13 15.43
CA LEU A 11 3.75 -10.20 15.54
C LEU A 11 3.79 -10.99 16.86
N SER A 12 4.93 -11.01 17.56
CA SER A 12 5.07 -11.79 18.80
C SER A 12 4.75 -10.99 20.05
N ASP A 13 5.05 -9.69 20.04
CA ASP A 13 5.09 -8.84 21.22
C ASP A 13 4.08 -7.67 21.14
N MET A 14 3.34 -7.54 20.03
CA MET A 14 2.30 -6.52 19.87
C MET A 14 0.98 -7.15 19.47
N THR A 15 -0.10 -6.75 20.12
CA THR A 15 -1.48 -7.07 19.68
C THR A 15 -2.13 -5.86 18.99
N ASP A 16 -3.10 -6.12 18.11
CA ASP A 16 -3.77 -5.08 17.30
C ASP A 16 -4.48 -3.99 18.14
N TYR A 17 -4.73 -4.26 19.43
CA TYR A 17 -5.37 -3.35 20.39
C TYR A 17 -4.39 -2.75 21.41
N GLU A 18 -3.11 -3.08 21.32
CA GLU A 18 -2.09 -2.55 22.22
C GLU A 18 -1.60 -1.19 21.76
N LEU A 19 -1.49 -0.28 22.74
CA LEU A 19 -0.95 1.07 22.57
C LEU A 19 0.42 1.08 21.87
N ASN A 20 1.24 0.05 22.10
CA ASN A 20 2.57 -0.07 21.50
C ASN A 20 2.52 -0.18 19.97
N PHE A 21 1.57 -0.93 19.41
CA PHE A 21 1.41 -1.05 17.97
C PHE A 21 0.95 0.29 17.37
N SER A 22 -0.06 0.91 17.98
CA SER A 22 -0.58 2.21 17.52
C SER A 22 0.49 3.30 17.55
N LEU A 23 1.25 3.42 18.66
CA LEU A 23 2.36 4.37 18.77
C LEU A 23 3.44 4.11 17.73
N LYS A 24 3.70 2.85 17.38
CA LYS A 24 4.71 2.52 16.37
C LYS A 24 4.29 2.96 14.98
N ILE A 25 3.04 2.70 14.60
CA ILE A 25 2.48 3.17 13.32
C ILE A 25 2.46 4.70 13.27
N GLU A 26 2.04 5.36 14.36
CA GLU A 26 2.04 6.82 14.45
C GLU A 26 3.45 7.41 14.31
N GLU A 27 4.45 6.83 15.00
CA GLU A 27 5.85 7.22 14.88
C GLU A 27 6.33 7.10 13.42
N MET A 28 5.99 6.01 12.73
CA MET A 28 6.35 5.82 11.32
C MET A 28 5.71 6.85 10.40
N LEU A 29 4.41 7.09 10.55
CA LEU A 29 3.66 8.06 9.75
C LEU A 29 4.08 9.50 10.03
N SER A 30 4.47 9.83 11.27
CA SER A 30 4.94 11.17 11.65
C SER A 30 6.20 11.61 10.91
N ARG A 31 7.00 10.66 10.41
CA ARG A 31 8.21 10.93 9.61
C ARG A 31 7.90 11.38 8.18
N ILE A 32 6.67 11.20 7.72
CA ILE A 32 6.21 11.64 6.40
C ILE A 32 5.77 13.09 6.51
N SER A 33 6.57 14.01 5.94
CA SER A 33 6.32 15.45 6.04
C SER A 33 5.10 15.90 5.23
N ASP A 34 4.93 15.37 4.02
CA ASP A 34 3.84 15.75 3.13
C ASP A 34 2.51 15.09 3.60
N PRO A 35 1.50 15.87 4.00
CA PRO A 35 0.22 15.33 4.43
C PRO A 35 -0.53 14.57 3.32
N ALA A 36 -0.45 15.02 2.07
CA ALA A 36 -1.13 14.36 0.96
C ALA A 36 -0.51 13.00 0.66
N TYR A 37 0.82 12.93 0.67
CA TYR A 37 1.53 11.65 0.55
C TYR A 37 1.22 10.71 1.72
N ARG A 38 1.19 11.24 2.95
CA ARG A 38 0.83 10.47 4.15
C ARG A 38 -0.59 9.89 4.05
N CYS A 39 -1.54 10.64 3.49
CA CYS A 39 -2.90 10.14 3.22
C CYS A 39 -2.89 8.94 2.27
N LEU A 40 -2.10 8.98 1.19
CA LEU A 40 -1.98 7.84 0.27
C LEU A 40 -1.38 6.60 0.94
N VAL A 41 -0.39 6.77 1.82
CA VAL A 41 0.20 5.65 2.58
C VAL A 41 -0.84 5.00 3.50
N VAL A 42 -1.63 5.81 4.21
CA VAL A 42 -2.74 5.32 5.05
C VAL A 42 -3.80 4.62 4.20
N GLU A 43 -4.12 5.17 3.03
CA GLU A 43 -5.05 4.57 2.08
C GLU A 43 -4.58 3.19 1.62
N ILE A 44 -3.29 3.03 1.31
CA ILE A 44 -2.70 1.72 0.98
C ILE A 44 -2.86 0.72 2.12
N PHE A 45 -2.58 1.12 3.36
CA PHE A 45 -2.75 0.22 4.51
C PHE A 45 -4.18 -0.26 4.66
N GLU A 46 -5.16 0.61 4.45
CA GLU A 46 -6.57 0.21 4.50
C GLU A 46 -6.96 -0.68 3.32
N LEU A 47 -6.45 -0.40 2.11
CA LEU A 47 -6.65 -1.28 0.95
C LEU A 47 -6.08 -2.68 1.17
N ILE A 48 -4.89 -2.78 1.78
CA ILE A 48 -4.27 -4.05 2.13
C ILE A 48 -5.10 -4.79 3.19
N ASN A 49 -5.57 -4.07 4.21
CA ASN A 49 -6.46 -4.61 5.26
C ASN A 49 -7.71 -5.24 4.64
N VAL A 50 -8.39 -4.50 3.76
CA VAL A 50 -9.57 -4.99 3.02
C VAL A 50 -9.22 -6.19 2.14
N LEU A 51 -8.09 -6.14 1.43
CA LEU A 51 -7.63 -7.22 0.55
C LEU A 51 -7.37 -8.52 1.33
N LEU A 52 -6.64 -8.44 2.44
CA LEU A 52 -6.34 -9.60 3.29
C LEU A 52 -7.59 -10.15 3.98
N LYS A 53 -8.50 -9.29 4.46
CA LYS A 53 -9.77 -9.72 5.05
C LYS A 53 -10.65 -10.48 4.06
N ARG A 54 -10.66 -10.05 2.79
CA ARG A 54 -11.43 -10.72 1.72
C ARG A 54 -10.77 -11.98 1.19
N ASN A 55 -9.45 -12.12 1.34
CA ASN A 55 -8.66 -13.24 0.80
C ASN A 55 -7.71 -13.76 1.90
N PRO A 56 -8.23 -14.45 2.94
CA PRO A 56 -7.44 -14.87 4.11
C PRO A 56 -6.33 -15.90 3.77
N GLU A 57 -6.40 -16.53 2.60
CA GLU A 57 -5.34 -17.38 2.06
C GLU A 57 -4.08 -16.60 1.65
N LEU A 58 -4.19 -15.27 1.53
CA LEU A 58 -3.08 -14.41 1.18
C LEU A 58 -2.11 -14.23 2.33
N ARG A 59 -0.84 -14.27 1.97
CA ARG A 59 0.27 -13.96 2.85
C ARG A 59 1.30 -13.14 2.08
N PHE A 60 1.64 -11.98 2.59
CA PHE A 60 2.80 -11.25 2.12
C PHE A 60 4.06 -11.99 2.57
N THR A 61 4.82 -12.52 1.62
CA THR A 61 6.10 -13.19 1.87
C THR A 61 7.30 -12.25 1.68
N GLN A 62 7.05 -11.03 1.22
CA GLN A 62 8.04 -10.01 0.95
C GLN A 62 7.63 -8.71 1.64
N THR A 63 8.61 -7.82 1.83
CA THR A 63 8.39 -6.48 2.36
C THR A 63 7.38 -5.73 1.50
N LEU A 64 6.42 -5.09 2.16
CA LEU A 64 5.50 -4.18 1.50
C LEU A 64 6.11 -2.80 1.42
N ASP A 65 6.36 -2.33 0.20
CA ASP A 65 6.93 -1.02 -0.07
C ASP A 65 5.82 -0.08 -0.56
N ALA A 66 5.37 0.82 0.33
CA ALA A 66 4.33 1.79 0.01
C ALA A 66 4.80 2.82 -1.03
N ASP A 67 6.08 3.22 -1.00
CA ASP A 67 6.65 4.17 -1.95
C ASP A 67 6.62 3.58 -3.36
N TYR A 68 7.00 2.30 -3.49
CA TYR A 68 6.90 1.57 -4.74
C TYR A 68 5.45 1.49 -5.24
N LEU A 69 4.50 1.09 -4.39
CA LEU A 69 3.09 0.97 -4.76
C LEU A 69 2.49 2.29 -5.24
N ILE A 70 2.77 3.40 -4.55
CA ILE A 70 2.32 4.73 -4.97
C ILE A 70 2.98 5.11 -6.30
N SER A 71 4.28 4.87 -6.46
CA SER A 71 4.98 5.18 -7.70
C SER A 71 4.41 4.43 -8.92
N GLU A 72 4.04 3.17 -8.75
CA GLU A 72 3.39 2.39 -9.82
C GLU A 72 1.98 2.91 -10.10
N ALA A 73 1.24 3.34 -9.08
CA ALA A 73 -0.08 3.92 -9.25
C ALA A 73 -0.01 5.27 -10.00
N VAL A 74 0.98 6.11 -9.67
CA VAL A 74 1.28 7.36 -10.37
C VAL A 74 1.66 7.09 -11.83
N LYS A 75 2.47 6.05 -12.12
CA LYS A 75 2.79 5.67 -13.50
C LYS A 75 1.55 5.26 -14.29
N LEU A 76 0.65 4.47 -13.68
CA LEU A 76 -0.63 4.12 -14.31
C LEU A 76 -1.49 5.37 -14.57
N TYR A 77 -1.54 6.30 -13.62
CA TYR A 77 -2.23 7.58 -13.78
C TYR A 77 -1.63 8.41 -14.92
N GLN A 78 -0.31 8.52 -14.99
CA GLN A 78 0.39 9.23 -16.06
C GLN A 78 0.14 8.60 -17.43
N GLN A 79 0.01 7.28 -17.53
CA GLN A 79 -0.32 6.63 -18.81
C GLN A 79 -1.73 6.95 -19.31
N GLN A 80 -2.63 7.34 -18.40
CA GLN A 80 -4.04 7.63 -18.71
C GLN A 80 -4.34 9.13 -18.77
N THR A 81 -3.35 9.98 -18.48
CA THR A 81 -3.50 11.44 -18.42
C THR A 81 -2.35 12.14 -19.13
N ASN A 82 -2.54 13.40 -19.50
CA ASN A 82 -1.45 14.23 -20.02
C ASN A 82 -0.84 15.10 -18.90
N SER A 83 -0.80 14.58 -17.66
CA SER A 83 -0.30 15.35 -16.52
C SER A 83 1.19 15.70 -16.69
N ILE A 84 1.50 16.97 -16.45
CA ILE A 84 2.87 17.51 -16.51
C ILE A 84 3.62 17.15 -15.23
N ASP A 85 2.92 17.08 -14.10
CA ASP A 85 3.45 16.68 -12.80
C ASP A 85 2.53 15.60 -12.18
N PRO A 86 2.67 14.34 -12.63
CA PRO A 86 1.74 13.27 -12.27
C PRO A 86 1.81 12.93 -10.78
N PHE A 87 2.93 13.19 -10.10
CA PHE A 87 3.04 12.97 -8.66
C PHE A 87 2.20 13.98 -7.91
N LYS A 88 2.38 15.27 -8.20
CA LYS A 88 1.61 16.33 -7.55
C LYS A 88 0.12 16.16 -7.83
N ASP A 89 -0.27 15.91 -9.08
CA ASP A 89 -1.68 15.76 -9.43
C ASP A 89 -2.30 14.53 -8.77
N PHE A 90 -1.58 13.40 -8.74
CA PHE A 90 -2.06 12.16 -8.11
C PHE A 90 -2.30 12.31 -6.61
N TYR A 91 -1.43 13.04 -5.91
CA TYR A 91 -1.55 13.23 -4.46
C TYR A 91 -2.79 14.02 -4.06
N HIS A 92 -3.39 14.75 -5.00
CA HIS A 92 -4.60 15.55 -4.79
C HIS A 92 -5.86 14.91 -5.39
N LEU A 93 -5.76 13.69 -5.92
CA LEU A 93 -6.93 12.96 -6.39
C LEU A 93 -7.88 12.63 -5.23
N PRO A 94 -9.20 12.61 -5.49
CA PRO A 94 -10.16 12.15 -4.49
C PRO A 94 -9.93 10.67 -4.16
N MET A 95 -10.14 10.30 -2.88
CA MET A 95 -10.12 8.91 -2.41
C MET A 95 -11.39 8.17 -2.83
N GLN A 96 -11.46 7.79 -4.11
CA GLN A 96 -12.58 7.07 -4.69
C GLN A 96 -12.12 6.06 -5.74
N LEU A 97 -12.95 5.05 -5.98
CA LEU A 97 -12.61 3.94 -6.86
C LEU A 97 -12.55 4.31 -8.35
N VAL A 98 -13.41 5.23 -8.79
CA VAL A 98 -13.49 5.68 -10.19
C VAL A 98 -12.82 7.03 -10.30
N ASP A 99 -11.82 7.14 -11.18
CA ASP A 99 -11.03 8.36 -11.41
C ASP A 99 -10.34 8.96 -10.16
N GLY A 100 -10.25 8.20 -9.07
CA GLY A 100 -9.60 8.59 -7.83
C GLY A 100 -8.35 7.76 -7.52
N SER A 101 -7.62 8.18 -6.49
CA SER A 101 -6.37 7.56 -6.02
C SER A 101 -6.56 6.05 -5.75
N THR A 102 -7.68 5.70 -5.12
CA THR A 102 -8.06 4.33 -4.75
C THR A 102 -8.10 3.41 -5.96
N GLY A 103 -8.69 3.85 -7.07
CA GLY A 103 -8.83 3.05 -8.28
C GLY A 103 -7.49 2.60 -8.85
N TYR A 104 -6.53 3.53 -8.93
CA TYR A 104 -5.19 3.24 -9.41
C TYR A 104 -4.43 2.31 -8.47
N MET A 105 -4.48 2.57 -7.16
CA MET A 105 -3.80 1.74 -6.16
C MET A 105 -4.36 0.31 -6.09
N VAL A 106 -5.68 0.15 -6.18
CA VAL A 106 -6.32 -1.18 -6.24
C VAL A 106 -5.85 -1.96 -7.46
N ARG A 107 -5.69 -1.31 -8.62
CA ARG A 107 -5.20 -1.97 -9.85
C ARG A 107 -3.75 -2.44 -9.70
N VAL A 108 -2.87 -1.62 -9.12
CA VAL A 108 -1.48 -2.00 -8.81
C VAL A 108 -1.45 -3.19 -7.86
N LEU A 109 -2.17 -3.10 -6.74
CA LEU A 109 -2.25 -4.17 -5.73
C LEU A 109 -2.78 -5.47 -6.34
N SER A 110 -3.83 -5.39 -7.18
CA SER A 110 -4.40 -6.55 -7.87
C SER A 110 -3.40 -7.18 -8.85
N THR A 111 -2.58 -6.37 -9.53
CA THR A 111 -1.56 -6.87 -10.45
C THR A 111 -0.46 -7.61 -9.69
N ILE A 112 -0.01 -7.06 -8.56
CA ILE A 112 0.99 -7.70 -7.69
C ILE A 112 0.43 -9.00 -7.10
N TYR A 113 -0.83 -8.98 -6.65
CA TYR A 113 -1.57 -10.15 -6.19
C TYR A 113 -1.60 -11.27 -7.24
N LEU A 114 -2.04 -10.96 -8.47
CA LEU A 114 -2.12 -11.93 -9.56
C LEU A 114 -0.74 -12.50 -9.91
N MET A 115 0.31 -11.69 -9.85
CA MET A 115 1.68 -12.17 -10.04
C MET A 115 2.12 -13.17 -8.96
N GLN A 116 1.75 -12.95 -7.70
CA GLN A 116 2.08 -13.88 -6.61
C GLN A 116 1.34 -15.22 -6.73
N ILE A 117 0.06 -15.21 -7.15
CA ILE A 117 -0.68 -16.44 -7.40
C ILE A 117 -0.08 -17.23 -8.56
N ARG A 118 0.23 -16.57 -9.68
CA ARG A 118 0.85 -17.22 -10.84
C ARG A 118 2.18 -17.88 -10.50
N LYS A 119 3.00 -17.24 -9.65
CA LYS A 119 4.25 -17.84 -9.16
C LYS A 119 4.01 -19.11 -8.33
N LYS A 120 2.96 -19.16 -7.50
CA LYS A 120 2.60 -20.40 -6.77
C LYS A 120 2.10 -21.51 -7.70
N LEU A 121 1.37 -21.17 -8.77
CA LEU A 121 0.87 -22.16 -9.74
C LEU A 121 2.00 -22.76 -10.60
N ILE A 122 3.01 -21.97 -10.96
CA ILE A 122 4.16 -22.43 -11.76
C ILE A 122 5.10 -23.34 -10.94
N ILE A 123 5.13 -23.21 -9.61
CA ILE A 123 5.96 -24.06 -8.72
C ILE A 123 5.26 -25.40 -8.40
N LEU A 124 4.01 -25.59 -8.84
CA LEU A 124 3.23 -26.82 -8.62
C LEU A 124 3.11 -27.73 -9.87
N VAL A 125 3.92 -27.52 -10.91
CA VAL A 125 3.99 -28.40 -12.10
C VAL A 125 5.32 -29.13 -12.15
#